data_AF-A0A8J7M3B1-F1
#
_entry.id   AF-A0A8J7M3B1-F1
#
_cell.length_a   1.000
_cell.length_b   1.000
_cell.length_c   1.000
_cell.angle_alpha   90.00
_cell.angle_beta   90.00
_cell.angle_gamma   90.00
#
_symmetry.space_group_name_H-M   'P 1'
#
loop_
_entity.id
_entity.type
_entity.pdbx_description
1 polymer ?
#
loop_
_entity_poly.entity_id
_entity_poly.type
_entity_poly.pdbx_seq_one_letter_code
_entity_poly.pdbx_strand_id
1 'polypeptide(L)'
;MSQINKTSPAWALVALMFGCILSLGGCGDASSQSDLDPESGAHPAGWLPAGHVSPALSHINTCQPCHGDDFSGGISKVACTQCHLGDQIHVHPLDWDNLVYARHATYVNQHGAAACANAFCHGTNLQGVAASGPSCTSCHIGGAFHVHPWTSTAQDLAATPPLHAQFVLTHGNTQTCRNVVCHGAQLQGVLLSGPPCSACHFGTVFP
;
A
#
# COMPACT_ATOMS: atom_id res chain seq x y z
N MET A 1 -40.14 -57.15 -31.39
CA MET A 1 -40.56 -55.75 -31.61
C MET A 1 -39.38 -54.88 -31.25
N SER A 2 -38.62 -54.37 -32.23
CA SER A 2 -37.44 -53.52 -32.01
C SER A 2 -37.69 -52.19 -32.74
N GLN A 3 -37.85 -51.11 -31.97
CA GLN A 3 -38.04 -49.75 -32.47
C GLN A 3 -36.65 -49.11 -32.64
N ILE A 4 -36.18 -49.01 -33.88
CA ILE A 4 -34.95 -48.29 -34.22
C ILE A 4 -35.29 -46.80 -34.25
N ASN A 5 -34.79 -46.07 -33.25
CA ASN A 5 -34.96 -44.63 -33.14
C ASN A 5 -34.11 -43.93 -34.21
N LYS A 6 -34.76 -43.48 -35.29
CA LYS A 6 -34.11 -42.72 -36.37
C LYS A 6 -33.90 -41.28 -35.89
N THR A 7 -32.75 -41.01 -35.28
CA THR A 7 -32.32 -39.62 -35.03
C THR A 7 -32.14 -38.93 -36.38
N SER A 8 -32.98 -37.93 -36.65
CA SER A 8 -32.92 -37.22 -37.93
C SER A 8 -31.64 -36.37 -38.00
N PRO A 9 -30.98 -36.29 -39.17
CA PRO A 9 -29.73 -35.55 -39.35
C PRO A 9 -29.84 -34.05 -39.05
N ALA A 10 -31.07 -33.53 -38.91
CA ALA A 10 -31.33 -32.14 -38.51
C ALA A 10 -30.84 -31.82 -37.09
N TRP A 11 -30.86 -32.78 -36.15
CA TRP A 11 -30.42 -32.55 -34.78
C TRP A 11 -28.89 -32.41 -34.65
N ALA A 12 -28.14 -33.10 -35.50
CA ALA A 12 -26.68 -32.99 -35.51
C ALA A 12 -26.20 -31.60 -35.98
N LEU A 13 -26.91 -30.99 -36.94
CA LEU A 13 -26.60 -29.63 -37.43
C LEU A 13 -26.97 -28.55 -36.41
N VAL A 14 -28.08 -28.70 -35.69
CA VAL A 14 -28.47 -27.75 -34.62
C VAL A 14 -27.51 -27.81 -33.45
N ALA A 15 -27.05 -29.01 -33.05
CA ALA A 15 -26.03 -29.16 -32.01
C ALA A 15 -24.67 -28.57 -32.42
N LEU A 16 -24.27 -28.70 -33.70
CA LEU A 16 -23.03 -28.12 -34.22
C LEU A 16 -23.08 -26.58 -34.29
N MET A 17 -24.23 -26.00 -34.67
CA MET A 17 -24.40 -24.54 -34.66
C MET A 17 -24.44 -23.94 -33.25
N PHE A 18 -25.05 -24.62 -32.28
CA PHE A 18 -25.01 -24.17 -30.89
C PHE A 18 -23.61 -24.29 -30.27
N GLY A 19 -22.84 -25.30 -30.65
CA GLY A 19 -21.46 -25.50 -30.20
C GLY A 19 -20.47 -24.43 -30.69
N CYS A 20 -20.69 -23.84 -31.87
CA CYS A 20 -19.82 -22.79 -32.41
C CYS A 20 -20.13 -21.37 -31.90
N ILE A 21 -21.36 -21.12 -31.41
CA ILE A 21 -21.74 -19.80 -30.89
C ILE A 21 -21.18 -19.56 -29.47
N LEU A 22 -20.91 -20.64 -28.72
CA LEU A 22 -20.36 -20.56 -27.36
C LEU A 22 -18.82 -20.36 -27.31
N SER A 23 -18.11 -20.50 -28.43
CA SER A 23 -16.66 -20.31 -28.50
C SER A 23 -16.22 -18.88 -28.87
N LEU A 24 -17.17 -17.96 -29.08
CA LEU A 24 -16.89 -16.55 -29.40
C LEU A 24 -17.24 -15.58 -28.25
N GLY A 25 -17.69 -16.10 -27.11
CA GLY A 25 -17.97 -15.29 -25.93
C GLY A 25 -16.70 -14.93 -25.17
N GLY A 26 -16.10 -13.79 -25.50
CA GLY A 26 -15.30 -13.02 -24.54
C GLY A 26 -13.86 -12.71 -24.93
N CYS A 27 -13.64 -11.97 -26.00
CA CYS A 27 -12.57 -10.98 -26.00
C CYS A 27 -13.28 -9.62 -26.13
N GLY A 28 -13.29 -8.82 -25.07
CA GLY A 28 -13.79 -7.46 -25.16
C GLY A 28 -12.96 -6.69 -26.18
N ASP A 29 -13.60 -5.89 -27.03
CA ASP A 29 -12.89 -5.10 -28.04
C ASP A 29 -11.87 -4.16 -27.38
N ALA A 30 -10.75 -3.93 -28.06
CA ALA A 30 -9.75 -2.96 -27.64
C ALA A 30 -10.42 -1.57 -27.52
N SER A 31 -10.47 -1.05 -26.30
CA SER A 31 -10.99 0.28 -26.03
C SER A 31 -9.84 1.28 -26.03
N SER A 32 -10.05 2.45 -26.64
CA SER A 32 -9.12 3.59 -26.50
C SER A 32 -9.05 4.15 -25.08
N GLN A 33 -9.91 3.66 -24.17
CA GLN A 33 -9.89 3.94 -22.74
C GLN A 33 -9.17 2.85 -21.93
N SER A 34 -8.55 1.87 -22.58
CA SER A 34 -7.82 0.80 -21.92
C SER A 34 -6.40 1.24 -21.55
N ASP A 35 -6.04 1.16 -20.27
CA ASP A 35 -4.67 1.33 -19.77
C ASP A 35 -3.77 0.11 -20.05
N LEU A 36 -4.05 -0.61 -21.14
CA LEU A 36 -3.31 -1.79 -21.57
C LEU A 36 -2.59 -1.49 -22.88
N ASP A 37 -1.36 -1.96 -22.97
CA ASP A 37 -0.61 -2.00 -24.21
C ASP A 37 -1.32 -2.93 -25.21
N PRO A 38 -1.66 -2.45 -26.42
CA PRO A 38 -2.49 -3.19 -27.37
C PRO A 38 -1.78 -4.40 -27.99
N GLU A 39 -0.45 -4.49 -27.92
CA GLU A 39 0.32 -5.61 -28.48
C GLU A 39 0.49 -6.73 -27.46
N SER A 40 0.79 -6.38 -26.21
CA SER A 40 1.06 -7.33 -25.12
C SER A 40 -0.16 -7.67 -24.28
N GLY A 41 -1.19 -6.83 -24.28
CA GLY A 41 -2.33 -6.93 -23.37
C GLY A 41 -1.96 -6.69 -21.90
N ALA A 42 -0.77 -6.15 -21.63
CA ALA A 42 -0.26 -5.86 -20.29
C ALA A 42 -0.35 -4.37 -19.97
N HIS A 43 -0.29 -4.03 -18.69
CA HIS A 43 -0.15 -2.63 -18.29
C HIS A 43 1.19 -2.04 -18.76
N PRO A 44 1.25 -0.72 -19.04
CA PRO A 44 2.46 -0.07 -19.51
C PRO A 44 3.59 -0.09 -18.46
N ALA A 45 4.81 0.20 -18.91
CA ALA A 45 5.96 0.37 -18.02
C ALA A 45 5.67 1.45 -16.96
N GLY A 46 6.08 1.19 -15.71
CA GLY A 46 5.83 2.10 -14.58
C GLY A 46 4.45 1.95 -13.93
N TRP A 47 3.64 0.95 -14.33
CA TRP A 47 2.33 0.69 -13.72
C TRP A 47 2.38 0.40 -12.22
N LEU A 48 3.37 -0.37 -11.77
CA LEU A 48 3.58 -0.67 -10.36
C LEU A 48 4.74 0.15 -9.76
N PRO A 49 4.64 0.57 -8.49
CA PRO A 49 3.43 0.55 -7.65
C PRO A 49 2.49 1.74 -7.92
N ALA A 50 2.96 2.85 -8.48
CA ALA A 50 2.21 4.11 -8.45
C ALA A 50 1.12 4.24 -9.53
N GLY A 51 1.36 3.72 -10.73
CA GLY A 51 0.47 3.90 -11.88
C GLY A 51 -0.94 3.30 -11.68
N HIS A 52 -1.05 2.18 -10.96
CA HIS A 52 -2.32 1.49 -10.77
C HIS A 52 -3.27 2.12 -9.74
N VAL A 53 -2.78 3.03 -8.89
CA VAL A 53 -3.53 3.55 -7.72
C VAL A 53 -4.75 4.36 -8.15
N SER A 54 -4.58 5.34 -9.04
CA SER A 54 -5.67 6.22 -9.47
C SER A 54 -6.81 5.47 -10.18
N PRO A 55 -6.51 4.58 -11.15
CA PRO A 55 -7.53 3.74 -11.78
C PRO A 55 -8.24 2.80 -10.79
N ALA A 56 -7.49 2.17 -9.88
CA ALA A 56 -8.08 1.28 -8.87
C ALA A 56 -9.03 2.02 -7.93
N LEU A 57 -8.66 3.22 -7.46
CA LEU A 57 -9.54 4.03 -6.60
C LEU A 57 -10.77 4.56 -7.32
N SER A 58 -10.67 4.81 -8.64
CA SER A 58 -11.77 5.36 -9.41
C SER A 58 -12.77 4.28 -9.82
N HIS A 59 -12.28 3.13 -10.32
CA HIS A 59 -13.09 2.14 -11.01
C HIS A 59 -12.62 0.69 -10.80
N ILE A 60 -12.40 0.25 -9.56
CA ILE A 60 -11.84 -1.08 -9.26
C ILE A 60 -12.51 -2.27 -9.99
N ASN A 61 -13.80 -2.19 -10.26
CA ASN A 61 -14.54 -3.26 -10.94
C ASN A 61 -14.09 -3.46 -12.41
N THR A 62 -13.45 -2.47 -13.03
CA THR A 62 -12.89 -2.62 -14.39
C THR A 62 -11.69 -3.57 -14.42
N CYS A 63 -11.09 -3.88 -13.26
CA CYS A 63 -9.98 -4.81 -13.14
C CYS A 63 -10.46 -6.28 -13.07
N GLN A 64 -11.70 -6.54 -12.65
CA GLN A 64 -12.24 -7.89 -12.42
C GLN A 64 -12.17 -8.82 -13.65
N PRO A 65 -12.45 -8.37 -14.89
CA PRO A 65 -12.37 -9.24 -16.06
C PRO A 65 -11.02 -9.94 -16.24
N CYS A 66 -9.93 -9.28 -15.80
CA CYS A 66 -8.58 -9.83 -15.90
C CYS A 66 -8.06 -10.41 -14.58
N HIS A 67 -8.36 -9.75 -13.46
CA HIS A 67 -7.84 -10.10 -12.14
C HIS A 67 -8.77 -11.02 -11.33
N GLY A 68 -9.92 -11.39 -11.87
CA GLY A 68 -10.93 -12.23 -11.23
C GLY A 68 -11.96 -11.41 -10.44
N ASP A 69 -13.15 -11.98 -10.26
CA ASP A 69 -14.26 -11.35 -9.55
C ASP A 69 -13.90 -10.98 -8.09
N ASP A 70 -13.04 -11.79 -7.48
CA ASP A 70 -12.51 -11.63 -6.12
C ASP A 70 -11.10 -11.00 -6.08
N PHE A 71 -10.57 -10.62 -7.24
CA PHE A 71 -9.22 -10.10 -7.41
C PHE A 71 -8.10 -11.06 -6.96
N SER A 72 -8.36 -12.37 -6.96
CA SER A 72 -7.40 -13.43 -6.64
C SER A 72 -6.39 -13.73 -7.77
N GLY A 73 -6.46 -12.98 -8.87
CA GLY A 73 -5.51 -13.01 -9.97
C GLY A 73 -6.07 -13.53 -11.28
N GLY A 74 -7.27 -14.14 -11.32
CA GLY A 74 -7.99 -14.45 -12.56
C GLY A 74 -7.11 -15.00 -13.71
N ILE A 75 -7.21 -14.35 -14.88
CA ILE A 75 -6.37 -14.65 -16.05
C ILE A 75 -5.02 -13.94 -16.02
N SER A 76 -4.90 -12.78 -15.35
CA SER A 76 -3.63 -12.02 -15.25
C SER A 76 -2.58 -12.71 -14.39
N LYS A 77 -2.99 -13.62 -13.51
CA LYS A 77 -2.19 -14.27 -12.45
C LYS A 77 -1.59 -13.30 -11.43
N VAL A 78 -2.10 -12.07 -11.38
CA VAL A 78 -1.70 -11.03 -10.43
C VAL A 78 -2.83 -10.77 -9.45
N ALA A 79 -2.69 -11.31 -8.24
CA ALA A 79 -3.65 -11.09 -7.16
C ALA A 79 -3.36 -9.76 -6.44
N CYS A 80 -4.40 -9.05 -5.99
CA CYS A 80 -4.22 -7.86 -5.15
C CYS A 80 -3.39 -8.17 -3.90
N THR A 81 -3.58 -9.37 -3.35
CA THR A 81 -2.90 -9.85 -2.13
C THR A 81 -1.39 -10.02 -2.26
N GLN A 82 -0.82 -9.86 -3.46
CA GLN A 82 0.64 -9.82 -3.64
C GLN A 82 1.28 -8.59 -3.00
N CYS A 83 0.54 -7.47 -2.93
CA CYS A 83 1.00 -6.22 -2.30
C CYS A 83 0.04 -5.75 -1.19
N HIS A 84 -1.23 -6.12 -1.28
CA HIS A 84 -2.26 -5.67 -0.36
C HIS A 84 -2.49 -6.66 0.78
N LEU A 85 -2.16 -6.24 2.00
CA LEU A 85 -2.23 -7.10 3.20
C LEU A 85 -3.59 -7.05 3.91
N GLY A 86 -4.40 -6.01 3.66
CA GLY A 86 -5.72 -5.87 4.27
C GLY A 86 -6.84 -6.28 3.30
N ASP A 87 -7.00 -5.47 2.25
CA ASP A 87 -7.97 -5.64 1.17
C ASP A 87 -7.47 -4.94 -0.10
N GLN A 88 -8.28 -4.86 -1.16
CA GLN A 88 -7.86 -4.32 -2.45
C GLN A 88 -7.38 -2.86 -2.45
N ILE A 89 -7.61 -2.08 -1.38
CA ILE A 89 -7.14 -0.70 -1.25
C ILE A 89 -6.19 -0.49 -0.05
N HIS A 90 -6.08 -1.46 0.86
CA HIS A 90 -5.20 -1.39 2.03
C HIS A 90 -3.94 -2.25 1.88
N VAL A 91 -2.77 -1.60 1.81
CA VAL A 91 -1.45 -2.25 1.71
C VAL A 91 -0.90 -2.75 3.05
N HIS A 92 -1.52 -2.34 4.16
CA HIS A 92 -1.23 -2.82 5.50
C HIS A 92 -2.42 -3.60 6.06
N PRO A 93 -2.25 -4.37 7.15
CA PRO A 93 -3.37 -4.98 7.86
C PRO A 93 -4.47 -3.97 8.20
N LEU A 94 -5.74 -4.38 8.09
CA LEU A 94 -6.89 -3.47 8.25
C LEU A 94 -6.94 -2.80 9.63
N ASP A 95 -6.43 -3.46 10.66
CA ASP A 95 -6.35 -2.91 12.02
C ASP A 95 -5.34 -1.76 12.15
N TRP A 96 -4.53 -1.50 11.11
CA TRP A 96 -3.64 -0.35 11.07
C TRP A 96 -4.39 0.96 10.83
N ASP A 97 -5.42 0.94 9.99
CA ASP A 97 -6.23 2.10 9.61
C ASP A 97 -5.34 3.34 9.33
N ASN A 98 -5.77 4.52 9.78
CA ASN A 98 -5.01 5.77 9.72
C ASN A 98 -3.88 5.89 10.75
N LEU A 99 -3.58 4.83 11.51
CA LEU A 99 -2.59 4.80 12.60
C LEU A 99 -1.35 3.99 12.23
N VAL A 100 -1.00 3.89 10.94
CA VAL A 100 0.21 3.22 10.42
C VAL A 100 1.46 3.60 11.21
N TYR A 101 1.64 4.89 11.51
CA TYR A 101 2.79 5.40 12.26
C TYR A 101 2.86 4.86 13.70
N ALA A 102 1.72 4.59 14.34
CA ALA A 102 1.68 4.08 15.71
C ALA A 102 1.74 2.54 15.76
N ARG A 103 1.24 1.86 14.72
CA ARG A 103 1.08 0.40 14.71
C ARG A 103 2.24 -0.33 14.05
N HIS A 104 3.01 0.32 13.17
CA HIS A 104 4.16 -0.33 12.54
C HIS A 104 5.20 -0.78 13.55
N ALA A 105 5.41 -0.05 14.66
CA ALA A 105 6.41 -0.39 15.66
C ALA A 105 6.15 -1.79 16.26
N THR A 106 4.91 -2.07 16.65
CA THR A 106 4.50 -3.39 17.15
C THR A 106 4.75 -4.48 16.11
N TYR A 107 4.41 -4.23 14.85
CA TYR A 107 4.59 -5.20 13.78
C TYR A 107 6.07 -5.47 13.49
N VAL A 108 6.89 -4.43 13.39
CA VAL A 108 8.35 -4.54 13.19
C VAL A 108 9.00 -5.30 14.35
N ASN A 109 8.55 -5.08 15.59
CA ASN A 109 9.04 -5.84 16.74
C ASN A 109 8.68 -7.34 16.67
N GLN A 110 7.55 -7.69 16.07
CA GLN A 110 7.08 -9.07 15.96
C GLN A 110 7.66 -9.81 14.74
N HIS A 111 7.80 -9.13 13.60
CA HIS A 111 8.11 -9.75 12.31
C HIS A 111 9.48 -9.32 11.75
N GLY A 112 10.13 -8.34 12.37
CA GLY A 112 11.38 -7.74 11.92
C GLY A 112 11.22 -6.77 10.74
N ALA A 113 12.17 -5.85 10.60
CA ALA A 113 12.17 -4.86 9.52
C ALA A 113 12.32 -5.49 8.12
N ALA A 114 12.88 -6.71 8.04
CA ALA A 114 12.99 -7.46 6.80
C ALA A 114 11.64 -7.80 6.17
N ALA A 115 10.56 -7.90 6.97
CA ALA A 115 9.21 -8.11 6.45
C ALA A 115 8.72 -6.95 5.57
N CYS A 116 9.29 -5.76 5.73
CA CYS A 116 8.97 -4.57 4.95
C CYS A 116 9.88 -4.40 3.72
N ALA A 117 11.00 -5.12 3.66
CA ALA A 117 12.04 -4.94 2.65
C ALA A 117 11.66 -5.59 1.31
N ASN A 118 10.89 -4.86 0.50
CA ASN A 118 10.48 -5.31 -0.84
C ASN A 118 10.62 -4.17 -1.86
N ALA A 119 10.78 -4.51 -3.14
CA ALA A 119 11.06 -3.53 -4.20
C ALA A 119 9.90 -2.55 -4.49
N PHE A 120 8.68 -2.83 -4.02
CA PHE A 120 7.48 -2.09 -4.39
C PHE A 120 6.96 -1.16 -3.29
N CYS A 121 7.21 -1.45 -2.01
CA CYS A 121 6.69 -0.69 -0.88
C CYS A 121 7.77 0.18 -0.23
N HIS A 122 8.67 -0.42 0.55
CA HIS A 122 9.69 0.32 1.31
C HIS A 122 11.10 0.21 0.71
N GLY A 123 11.26 -0.49 -0.40
CA GLY A 123 12.54 -0.76 -1.04
C GLY A 123 13.25 -1.94 -0.38
N THR A 124 14.07 -2.66 -1.16
CA THR A 124 14.85 -3.80 -0.67
C THR A 124 15.85 -3.41 0.43
N ASN A 125 16.27 -2.15 0.44
CA ASN A 125 17.18 -1.56 1.44
C ASN A 125 16.47 -0.59 2.40
N LEU A 126 15.13 -0.62 2.45
CA LEU A 126 14.32 0.23 3.32
C LEU A 126 14.54 1.75 3.12
N GLN A 127 14.93 2.14 1.90
CA GLN A 127 15.16 3.55 1.50
C GLN A 127 13.91 4.22 0.92
N GLY A 128 12.77 3.54 0.97
CA GLY A 128 11.52 3.98 0.39
C GLY A 128 11.43 3.70 -1.10
N VAL A 129 10.22 3.81 -1.62
CA VAL A 129 9.91 3.74 -3.04
C VAL A 129 9.10 4.98 -3.40
N ALA A 130 9.52 5.69 -4.46
CA ALA A 130 8.82 6.89 -4.90
C ALA A 130 7.33 6.60 -5.16
N ALA A 131 6.46 7.45 -4.61
CA ALA A 131 4.99 7.31 -4.69
C ALA A 131 4.42 6.00 -4.11
N SER A 132 5.14 5.34 -3.22
CA SER A 132 4.66 4.18 -2.45
C SER A 132 5.03 4.37 -0.96
N GLY A 133 5.90 3.53 -0.38
CA GLY A 133 6.26 3.59 1.02
C GLY A 133 7.46 4.50 1.33
N PRO A 134 7.49 5.11 2.53
CA PRO A 134 8.61 5.94 2.99
C PRO A 134 9.88 5.11 3.28
N SER A 135 11.02 5.80 3.32
CA SER A 135 12.27 5.29 3.91
C SER A 135 12.13 5.14 5.42
N CYS A 136 12.81 4.16 6.03
CA CYS A 136 12.94 4.12 7.49
C CYS A 136 13.50 5.44 8.04
N THR A 137 14.47 6.04 7.34
CA THR A 137 15.16 7.25 7.80
C THR A 137 14.33 8.52 7.64
N SER A 138 13.14 8.48 7.01
CA SER A 138 12.25 9.65 6.97
C SER A 138 11.59 9.91 8.33
N CYS A 139 11.47 8.88 9.17
CA CYS A 139 10.91 8.98 10.52
C CYS A 139 11.93 8.61 11.60
N HIS A 140 12.86 7.71 11.30
CA HIS A 140 13.90 7.26 12.21
C HIS A 140 15.24 7.99 12.01
N ILE A 141 15.28 9.26 12.45
CA ILE A 141 16.43 10.15 12.24
C ILE A 141 17.67 9.78 13.07
N GLY A 142 17.54 8.94 14.10
CA GLY A 142 18.67 8.39 14.87
C GLY A 142 19.16 7.03 14.37
N GLY A 143 18.73 6.62 13.17
CA GLY A 143 18.92 5.26 12.65
C GLY A 143 17.70 4.38 12.90
N ALA A 144 17.65 3.20 12.28
CA ALA A 144 16.43 2.39 12.06
C ALA A 144 15.52 2.09 13.27
N PHE A 145 16.01 2.26 14.50
CA PHE A 145 15.26 1.98 15.73
C PHE A 145 14.95 3.22 16.55
N HIS A 146 15.33 4.42 16.06
CA HIS A 146 15.30 5.64 16.86
C HIS A 146 14.73 6.82 16.08
N VAL A 147 13.61 7.32 16.58
CA VAL A 147 12.86 8.45 16.01
C VAL A 147 13.46 9.81 16.37
N HIS A 148 14.43 9.84 17.27
CA HIS A 148 15.28 10.99 17.57
C HIS A 148 16.75 10.59 17.46
N PRO A 149 17.67 11.55 17.27
CA PRO A 149 19.09 11.25 17.23
C PRO A 149 19.55 10.62 18.54
N TRP A 150 20.65 9.87 18.46
CA TRP A 150 21.26 9.22 19.62
C TRP A 150 22.45 10.03 20.11
N THR A 151 22.58 10.18 21.42
CA THR A 151 23.81 10.69 22.02
C THR A 151 24.79 9.55 22.27
N SER A 152 26.06 9.90 22.50
CA SER A 152 27.14 8.97 22.81
C SER A 152 26.93 8.16 24.11
N THR A 153 25.96 8.52 24.95
CA THR A 153 25.63 7.82 26.20
C THR A 153 24.49 6.81 26.08
N ALA A 154 24.12 6.42 24.85
CA ALA A 154 23.13 5.38 24.56
C ALA A 154 21.72 5.66 25.11
N GLN A 155 21.28 6.91 25.08
CA GLN A 155 19.96 7.34 25.55
C GLN A 155 19.21 8.08 24.45
N ASP A 156 17.92 7.76 24.32
CA ASP A 156 17.02 8.52 23.45
C ASP A 156 16.88 9.94 24.01
N LEU A 157 17.19 10.91 23.15
CA LEU A 157 17.08 12.33 23.40
C LEU A 157 15.69 12.73 23.90
N ALA A 158 14.62 12.04 23.50
CA ALA A 158 13.25 12.29 23.96
C ALA A 158 12.95 11.75 25.37
N ALA A 159 13.65 10.70 25.83
CA ALA A 159 13.41 10.08 27.13
C ALA A 159 14.08 10.84 28.29
N THR A 160 14.88 11.86 27.99
CA THR A 160 15.64 12.65 28.96
C THR A 160 15.39 14.15 28.72
N PRO A 161 14.49 14.80 29.48
CA PRO A 161 14.12 16.20 29.26
C PRO A 161 15.29 17.18 29.11
N PRO A 162 16.41 17.05 29.87
CA PRO A 162 17.59 17.89 29.67
C PRO A 162 18.24 17.70 28.30
N LEU A 163 18.29 16.46 27.77
CA LEU A 163 18.84 16.18 26.46
C LEU A 163 17.89 16.64 25.34
N HIS A 164 16.57 16.42 25.50
CA HIS A 164 15.56 16.95 24.56
C HIS A 164 15.69 18.47 24.41
N ALA A 165 15.72 19.20 25.54
CA ALA A 165 15.87 20.64 25.55
C ALA A 165 17.19 21.08 24.89
N GLN A 166 18.30 20.40 25.22
CA GLN A 166 19.60 20.71 24.62
C GLN A 166 19.59 20.53 23.11
N PHE A 167 19.00 19.45 22.60
CA PHE A 167 18.93 19.18 21.17
C PHE A 167 18.03 20.15 20.44
N VAL A 168 16.88 20.51 21.01
CA VAL A 168 16.04 21.58 20.46
C VAL A 168 16.83 22.89 20.39
N LEU A 169 17.64 23.22 21.40
CA LEU A 169 18.46 24.44 21.40
C LEU A 169 19.62 24.42 20.39
N THR A 170 20.23 23.25 20.12
CA THR A 170 21.43 23.16 19.26
C THR A 170 21.16 22.74 17.82
N HIS A 171 20.08 22.02 17.57
CA HIS A 171 19.83 21.37 16.28
C HIS A 171 18.46 21.69 15.68
N GLY A 172 17.61 22.47 16.35
CA GLY A 172 16.29 22.76 15.81
C GLY A 172 15.61 24.00 16.39
N ASN A 173 14.33 24.09 16.09
CA ASN A 173 13.36 24.94 16.77
C ASN A 173 11.97 24.30 16.57
N THR A 174 10.91 25.00 16.95
CA THR A 174 9.52 24.52 16.78
C THR A 174 9.21 24.11 15.35
N GLN A 175 9.79 24.78 14.35
CA GLN A 175 9.60 24.45 12.94
C GLN A 175 10.23 23.11 12.56
N THR A 176 11.37 22.75 13.14
CA THR A 176 12.05 21.47 12.88
C THR A 176 11.25 20.29 13.44
N CYS A 177 10.53 20.50 14.55
CA CYS A 177 9.74 19.45 15.21
C CYS A 177 8.29 19.37 14.71
N ARG A 178 7.75 20.43 14.09
CA ARG A 178 6.41 20.46 13.48
C ARG A 178 6.34 19.45 12.35
N ASN A 179 5.65 18.34 12.60
CA ASN A 179 5.35 17.36 11.58
C ASN A 179 4.05 16.64 11.93
N VAL A 180 3.22 16.36 10.93
CA VAL A 180 1.87 15.78 11.13
C VAL A 180 1.87 14.37 11.73
N VAL A 181 3.01 13.68 11.76
CA VAL A 181 3.13 12.27 12.17
C VAL A 181 3.65 12.11 13.61
N CYS A 182 4.60 12.93 14.06
CA CYS A 182 5.21 12.82 15.38
C CYS A 182 4.64 13.85 16.37
N HIS A 183 4.76 15.15 16.08
CA HIS A 183 4.36 16.20 17.04
C HIS A 183 3.14 17.03 16.63
N GLY A 184 2.59 16.82 15.44
CA GLY A 184 1.52 17.61 14.86
C GLY A 184 2.05 18.85 14.12
N ALA A 185 1.28 19.35 13.16
CA ALA A 185 1.64 20.55 12.38
C ALA A 185 1.76 21.83 13.25
N GLN A 186 1.16 21.80 14.43
CA GLN A 186 1.14 22.89 15.42
C GLN A 186 1.68 22.43 16.77
N LEU A 187 2.46 21.35 16.82
CA LEU A 187 3.04 20.83 18.06
C LEU A 187 2.00 20.42 19.12
N GLN A 188 0.79 20.11 18.67
CA GLN A 188 -0.33 19.66 19.50
C GLN A 188 -0.27 18.16 19.85
N GLY A 189 0.81 17.49 19.49
CA GLY A 189 0.97 16.05 19.63
C GLY A 189 0.19 15.28 18.58
N VAL A 190 0.49 13.99 18.50
CA VAL A 190 -0.21 13.03 17.64
C VAL A 190 -0.52 11.81 18.50
N LEU A 191 -1.77 11.37 18.44
CA LEU A 191 -2.25 10.23 19.22
C LEU A 191 -1.34 9.01 19.01
N LEU A 192 -0.83 8.42 20.10
CA LEU A 192 0.07 7.26 20.10
C LEU A 192 1.42 7.45 19.38
N SER A 193 1.84 8.70 19.14
CA SER A 193 3.12 9.02 18.53
C SER A 193 3.94 9.94 19.45
N GLY A 194 3.90 11.25 19.28
CA GLY A 194 4.60 12.21 20.14
C GLY A 194 3.64 13.06 20.99
N PRO A 195 4.06 13.45 22.21
CA PRO A 195 3.26 14.32 23.07
C PRO A 195 3.18 15.76 22.51
N PRO A 196 2.15 16.54 22.90
CA PRO A 196 2.14 17.97 22.65
C PRO A 196 3.24 18.68 23.42
N CYS A 197 3.78 19.77 22.88
CA CYS A 197 4.73 20.60 23.60
C CYS A 197 4.13 21.15 24.91
N SER A 198 2.83 21.44 24.92
CA SER A 198 2.09 21.92 26.10
C SER A 198 1.99 20.89 27.23
N ALA A 199 2.31 19.61 27.00
CA ALA A 199 2.39 18.62 28.08
C ALA A 199 3.51 18.92 29.08
N CYS A 200 4.59 19.58 28.62
CA CYS A 200 5.77 19.87 29.45
C CYS A 200 6.10 21.37 29.54
N HIS A 201 5.69 22.17 28.55
CA HIS A 201 5.98 23.60 28.47
C HIS A 201 4.73 24.44 28.75
N PHE A 202 4.41 24.60 30.04
CA PHE A 202 3.25 25.38 30.46
C PHE A 202 3.49 26.89 30.26
N GLY A 203 2.54 27.56 29.60
CA GLY A 203 2.51 29.03 29.51
C GLY A 203 3.35 29.67 28.39
N THR A 204 4.07 28.88 27.59
CA THR A 204 4.77 29.38 26.40
C THR A 204 3.90 29.19 25.15
N VAL A 205 3.46 30.29 24.55
CA VAL A 205 2.87 30.27 23.21
C VAL A 205 4.01 30.10 22.22
N PHE A 206 4.13 28.90 21.65
CA PHE A 206 5.07 28.64 20.57
C PHE A 206 4.48 29.22 19.27
N PRO A 207 5.12 30.21 18.62
CA PRO A 207 4.67 30.73 17.33
C PRO A 207 4.71 29.65 16.25
#